data_AF-A0A8B7DGS2-F1
#
_entry.id   AF-A0A8B7DGS2-F1
#
_cell.length_a   1.000
_cell.length_b   1.000
_cell.length_c   1.000
_cell.angle_alpha   90.00
_cell.angle_beta   90.00
_cell.angle_gamma   90.00
#
_symmetry.space_group_name_H-M   'P 1'
#
loop_
_entity.id
_entity.type
_entity.pdbx_description
1 polymer ?
#
loop_
_entity_poly.entity_id
_entity_poly.type
_entity_poly.pdbx_seq_one_letter_code
_entity_poly.pdbx_strand_id
1 'polypeptide(L)'
;MASFPVCQKIVSSNDLSSDNQYSFWSYHSTADLLTAVTERFYGALNEGGEARAIALDIPKAFDRVWCTVLYYKVASYSVTGKVLRLSNHFFLTVLLKSPS
;
A
#
# COMPACT_ATOMS: atom_id res chain seq x y z
N MET A 1 11.91 -6.57 -13.62
CA MET A 1 11.57 -5.62 -12.54
C MET A 1 12.00 -6.23 -11.22
N ALA A 2 13.04 -5.70 -10.57
CA ALA A 2 13.55 -6.27 -9.33
C ALA A 2 12.54 -6.04 -8.20
N SER A 3 11.80 -7.08 -7.81
CA SER A 3 11.07 -7.08 -6.55
C SER A 3 12.09 -6.99 -5.43
N PHE A 4 11.98 -6.01 -4.54
CA PHE A 4 12.77 -5.95 -3.31
C PHE A 4 12.21 -7.00 -2.33
N PRO A 5 12.79 -8.21 -2.23
CA PRO A 5 12.16 -9.33 -1.54
C PRO A 5 12.06 -9.10 -0.03
N VAL A 6 12.93 -8.24 0.49
CA VAL A 6 13.03 -7.88 1.90
C VAL A 6 11.80 -7.12 2.37
N CYS A 7 11.31 -6.15 1.60
CA CYS A 7 10.15 -5.35 2.00
C CYS A 7 8.87 -6.18 2.00
N GLN A 8 8.66 -6.99 0.95
CA GLN A 8 7.49 -7.89 0.89
C GLN A 8 7.49 -8.88 2.06
N LYS A 9 8.66 -9.46 2.38
CA LYS A 9 8.80 -10.36 3.53
C LYS A 9 8.43 -9.69 4.86
N ILE A 10 8.87 -8.46 5.10
CA ILE A 10 8.53 -7.73 6.33
C ILE A 10 7.02 -7.50 6.42
N VAL A 11 6.38 -7.08 5.33
CA VAL A 11 4.95 -6.76 5.31
C VAL A 11 4.11 -8.04 5.50
N SER A 12 4.49 -9.15 4.85
CA SER A 12 3.82 -10.44 5.04
C SER A 12 4.04 -11.04 6.43
N SER A 13 5.23 -10.92 7.03
CA SER A 13 5.51 -11.45 8.38
C SER A 13 4.82 -10.70 9.52
N ASN A 14 4.30 -9.50 9.26
CA ASN A 14 3.60 -8.67 10.25
C ASN A 14 2.09 -8.56 9.97
N ASP A 15 1.53 -9.41 9.09
CA ASP A 15 0.11 -9.40 8.70
C ASP A 15 -0.39 -8.01 8.27
N LEU A 16 0.46 -7.24 7.58
CA LEU A 16 0.16 -5.87 7.17
C LEU A 16 -0.51 -5.78 5.80
N SER A 17 -0.62 -6.90 5.10
CA SER A 17 -1.36 -6.99 3.83
C SER A 17 -2.83 -7.23 4.10
N SER A 18 -3.69 -6.52 3.38
CA SER A 18 -5.08 -6.95 3.22
C SER A 18 -5.20 -7.78 1.94
N ASP A 19 -6.05 -8.80 1.96
CA ASP A 19 -6.42 -9.57 0.76
C ASP A 19 -7.03 -8.70 -0.35
N ASN A 20 -7.47 -7.48 -0.01
CA ASN A 20 -8.00 -6.50 -0.96
C ASN A 20 -6.94 -5.46 -1.43
N GLN A 21 -5.66 -5.64 -1.10
CA GLN A 21 -4.59 -4.74 -1.54
C GLN A 21 -3.90 -5.29 -2.79
N TYR A 22 -4.35 -4.84 -3.96
CA TYR A 22 -3.86 -5.35 -5.25
C TYR A 22 -2.65 -4.59 -5.81
N SER A 23 -2.31 -3.44 -5.24
CA SER A 23 -1.19 -2.60 -5.69
C SER A 23 0.10 -2.95 -4.96
N PHE A 24 1.24 -2.87 -5.67
CA PHE A 24 2.61 -3.03 -5.15
C PHE A 24 3.00 -4.40 -4.57
N TRP A 25 2.09 -5.39 -4.64
CA TRP A 25 2.39 -6.78 -4.31
C TRP A 25 2.88 -7.55 -5.53
N SER A 26 3.77 -8.51 -5.30
CA SER A 26 4.09 -9.49 -6.32
C SER A 26 2.85 -10.35 -6.56
N TYR A 27 2.58 -10.67 -7.82
CA TYR A 27 1.44 -11.52 -8.24
C TYR A 27 0.04 -10.91 -8.10
N HIS A 28 -0.09 -9.61 -7.83
CA HIS A 28 -1.34 -8.87 -7.98
C HIS A 28 -1.22 -7.79 -9.06
N SER A 29 -2.30 -7.61 -9.80
CA SER A 29 -2.41 -6.66 -10.90
C SER A 29 -3.70 -5.84 -10.80
N THR A 30 -3.77 -4.76 -11.56
CA THR A 30 -5.00 -3.98 -11.73
C THR A 30 -6.13 -4.83 -12.31
N ALA A 31 -5.81 -5.84 -13.13
CA ALA A 31 -6.80 -6.76 -13.68
C ALA A 31 -7.44 -7.63 -12.59
N ASP A 32 -6.66 -8.05 -11.58
CA ASP A 32 -7.19 -8.82 -10.45
C ASP A 32 -8.15 -7.97 -9.60
N LEU A 33 -7.80 -6.70 -9.34
CA LEU A 33 -8.70 -5.76 -8.66
C LEU A 33 -9.99 -5.54 -9.45
N LEU A 34 -9.88 -5.29 -10.76
CA LEU A 34 -11.03 -5.08 -11.62
C LEU A 34 -11.95 -6.29 -11.62
N THR A 35 -11.37 -7.49 -11.72
CA THR A 35 -12.11 -8.76 -11.68
C THR A 35 -12.85 -8.90 -10.36
N ALA A 36 -12.16 -8.75 -9.23
CA ALA A 36 -12.75 -8.88 -7.91
C ALA A 36 -13.88 -7.88 -7.64
N VAL A 37 -13.73 -6.62 -8.07
CA VAL A 37 -14.80 -5.60 -7.94
C VAL A 37 -15.99 -5.95 -8.84
N THR A 38 -15.72 -6.37 -10.07
CA THR A 38 -16.73 -6.73 -11.06
C THR A 38 -17.56 -7.94 -10.60
N GLU A 39 -16.91 -8.97 -10.06
CA GLU A 39 -17.59 -10.14 -9.49
C GLU A 39 -18.51 -9.76 -8.33
N ARG A 40 -18.07 -8.88 -7.43
CA ARG A 40 -18.92 -8.38 -6.32
C ARG A 40 -20.14 -7.63 -6.84
N PHE A 41 -19.99 -6.84 -7.90
CA PHE A 41 -21.12 -6.11 -8.49
C PHE A 41 -22.10 -7.08 -9.15
N TYR A 42 -21.61 -8.02 -9.95
CA TYR A 42 -22.46 -9.02 -10.57
C TYR A 42 -23.18 -9.90 -9.55
N GLY A 43 -22.51 -10.29 -8.46
CA GLY A 43 -23.13 -11.05 -7.37
C GLY A 43 -24.34 -10.32 -6.78
N ALA A 44 -24.16 -9.05 -6.39
CA ALA A 44 -25.23 -8.23 -5.84
C ALA A 44 -26.41 -8.05 -6.84
N LEU A 45 -26.10 -7.81 -8.12
CA LEU A 45 -27.12 -7.65 -9.16
C LEU A 45 -27.87 -8.94 -9.45
N ASN A 46 -27.19 -10.09 -9.44
CA ASN A 46 -27.79 -11.41 -9.69
C ASN A 46 -28.74 -11.83 -8.57
N GLU A 47 -28.52 -11.35 -7.35
CA GLU A 47 -29.42 -11.53 -6.20
C GLU A 47 -30.61 -10.55 -6.19
N GLY A 48 -30.75 -9.71 -7.23
CA GLY A 48 -31.78 -8.68 -7.31
C GLY A 48 -31.51 -7.45 -6.43
N GLY A 49 -30.28 -7.33 -5.92
CA GLY A 49 -29.83 -6.19 -5.13
C GLY A 49 -29.24 -5.04 -5.95
N GLU A 50 -28.57 -4.12 -5.26
CA GLU A 50 -27.91 -2.96 -5.84
C GLU A 50 -26.43 -2.94 -5.44
N ALA A 51 -25.53 -2.66 -6.39
CA ALA A 51 -24.12 -2.44 -6.13
C ALA A 51 -23.81 -0.93 -6.01
N ARG A 52 -23.18 -0.52 -4.91
CA ARG A 52 -22.74 0.86 -4.69
C ARG A 52 -21.24 0.87 -4.39
N ALA A 53 -20.53 1.86 -4.92
CA ALA A 53 -19.11 2.03 -4.68
C ALA A 53 -18.77 3.48 -4.32
N ILE A 54 -17.72 3.63 -3.51
CA ILE A 54 -17.15 4.92 -3.13
C ILE A 54 -15.72 4.92 -3.65
N ALA A 55 -15.43 5.81 -4.59
CA ALA A 55 -14.07 6.05 -5.07
C ALA A 55 -13.41 7.13 -4.21
N LEU A 56 -12.31 6.77 -3.54
CA LEU A 56 -11.50 7.68 -2.74
C LEU A 56 -10.16 7.87 -3.42
N ASP A 57 -9.77 9.12 -3.65
CA ASP A 57 -8.44 9.49 -4.16
C ASP A 57 -7.75 10.46 -3.19
N ILE A 58 -6.47 10.23 -2.95
CA ILE A 58 -5.65 11.04 -2.05
C ILE A 58 -4.68 11.85 -2.91
N PRO A 59 -4.97 13.13 -3.20
CA PRO A 59 -4.12 13.94 -4.06
C PRO A 59 -2.76 14.14 -3.38
N LYS A 60 -1.68 13.98 -4.15
CA LYS A 60 -0.30 14.19 -3.67
C LYS A 60 0.02 13.35 -2.42
N ALA A 61 -0.42 12.09 -2.38
CA ALA A 61 -0.28 11.21 -1.21
C ALA A 61 1.17 11.11 -0.67
N PHE A 62 2.17 11.10 -1.56
CA PHE A 62 3.58 11.04 -1.16
C PHE A 62 4.13 12.37 -0.62
N ASP A 63 3.59 13.51 -1.07
CA ASP A 63 4.01 14.83 -0.56
C ASP A 63 3.39 15.13 0.82
N ARG A 64 2.24 14.51 1.11
CA ARG A 64 1.46 14.75 2.34
C ARG A 64 1.72 13.74 3.45
N VAL A 65 2.62 12.77 3.23
CA VAL A 65 2.87 11.71 4.21
C VAL A 65 3.64 12.25 5.42
N TRP A 66 3.14 11.94 6.62
CA TRP A 66 3.81 12.31 7.86
C TRP A 66 5.03 11.43 8.11
N CYS A 67 6.18 11.84 7.58
CA CYS A 67 7.43 11.07 7.58
C CYS A 67 7.86 10.62 8.98
N THR A 68 7.67 11.46 10.01
CA THR A 68 7.97 11.09 11.41
C THR A 68 7.12 9.91 11.88
N VAL A 69 5.82 9.92 11.61
CA VAL A 69 4.91 8.83 11.99
C VAL A 69 5.22 7.58 11.17
N LEU A 70 5.50 7.74 9.87
CA LEU A 70 5.89 6.63 9.01
C LEU A 70 7.19 5.95 9.50
N TYR A 71 8.18 6.73 9.95
CA TYR A 71 9.41 6.20 10.53
C TYR A 71 9.13 5.33 11.77
N TYR A 72 8.36 5.83 12.73
CA TYR A 72 8.03 5.06 13.94
C TYR A 72 7.19 3.82 13.61
N LYS A 73 6.29 3.92 12.63
CA LYS A 73 5.49 2.79 12.15
C LYS A 73 6.38 1.71 11.53
N VAL A 74 7.35 2.08 10.69
CA VAL A 74 8.32 1.12 10.12
C VAL A 74 9.19 0.50 11.22
N ALA A 75 9.65 1.30 12.19
CA ALA A 75 10.42 0.79 13.32
C ALA A 75 9.64 -0.22 14.17
N SER A 76 8.31 -0.06 14.28
CA SER A 76 7.44 -0.98 15.02
C SER A 76 7.31 -2.37 14.38
N TYR A 77 7.57 -2.51 13.08
CA TYR A 77 7.47 -3.78 12.35
C TYR A 77 8.77 -4.60 12.37
N SER A 78 9.53 -4.50 13.45
CA SER A 78 10.83 -5.17 13.62
C SER A 78 11.91 -4.77 12.60
N VAL A 79 11.72 -3.67 11.86
CA VAL A 79 12.74 -3.13 10.96
C VAL A 79 13.75 -2.31 11.77
N THR A 80 14.99 -2.78 11.82
CA THR A 80 16.04 -2.14 12.63
C THR A 80 17.35 -1.97 11.85
N GLY A 81 18.34 -1.32 12.48
CA GLY A 81 19.70 -1.21 11.96
C GLY A 81 19.82 -0.37 10.68
N LYS A 82 20.63 -0.85 9.73
CA LYS A 82 20.98 -0.10 8.51
C LYS A 82 19.76 0.19 7.64
N VAL A 83 18.79 -0.74 7.58
CA VAL A 83 17.57 -0.58 6.76
C VAL A 83 16.73 0.56 7.30
N LEU A 84 16.43 0.59 8.60
CA LEU A 84 15.67 1.67 9.22
C LEU A 84 16.36 3.04 9.04
N ARG A 85 17.69 3.08 9.14
CA ARG A 85 18.47 4.30 8.92
C ARG A 85 18.41 4.79 7.48
N LEU A 86 18.47 3.88 6.50
CA LEU A 86 18.33 4.21 5.08
C LEU A 86 16.91 4.69 4.77
N SER A 87 15.87 4.04 5.32
CA SER A 87 14.49 4.49 5.19
C SER A 87 14.30 5.91 5.72
N ASN A 88 14.83 6.20 6.92
CA ASN A 88 14.76 7.55 7.47
C ASN A 88 15.49 8.59 6.60
N HIS A 89 16.69 8.25 6.12
CA HIS A 89 17.43 9.13 5.22
C HIS A 89 16.62 9.43 3.96
N PHE A 90 16.03 8.41 3.33
CA PHE A 90 15.18 8.55 2.15
C PHE A 90 13.94 9.43 2.43
N PHE A 91 13.22 9.19 3.53
CA PHE A 91 12.05 10.00 3.90
C PHE A 91 12.41 11.48 4.06
N LEU A 92 13.52 11.78 4.72
CA LEU A 92 13.97 13.15 4.96
C LEU A 92 14.55 13.85 3.72
N THR A 93 15.15 13.10 2.78
CA THR A 93 15.84 13.68 1.62
C THR A 93 14.99 13.72 0.36
N VAL A 94 14.09 12.75 0.17
CA VAL A 94 13.31 12.61 -1.06
C VAL A 94 11.87 13.07 -0.84
N LEU A 95 11.22 12.64 0.24
CA LEU A 95 9.80 12.96 0.46
C LEU A 95 9.59 14.36 1.07
N LEU A 96 10.45 14.81 1.99
CA LEU A 96 10.29 16.13 2.63
C LEU A 96 10.86 17.30 1.83
N LYS A 97 11.69 17.07 0.80
CA LYS A 97 12.31 18.12 -0.01
C LYS A 97 11.67 18.33 -1.39
N SER A 98 10.59 17.61 -1.70
CA SER A 98 9.85 17.81 -2.94
C SER A 98 9.06 19.13 -2.83
N PRO A 99 9.34 20.17 -3.66
CA PRO A 99 8.52 21.37 -3.67
C PRO A 99 7.13 21.02 -4.21
N SER A 100 6.11 21.27 -3.39
CA SER A 100 4.70 20.98 -3.68
C SER A 100 4.11 21.83 -4.79
#